data_AF-A0A852ZH32-F1
#
_entry.id   AF-A0A852ZH32-F1
#
_cell.length_a   1.000
_cell.length_b   1.000
_cell.length_c   1.000
_cell.angle_alpha   90.00
_cell.angle_beta   90.00
_cell.angle_gamma   90.00
#
_symmetry.space_group_name_H-M   'P 1'
#
loop_
_entity.id
_entity.type
_entity.pdbx_description
1 polymer ?
#
loop_
_entity_poly.entity_id
_entity_poly.type
_entity_poly.pdbx_seq_one_letter_code
_entity_poly.pdbx_strand_id
1 'polypeptide(L)'
;MTRRRIAFEQVRTDVVAAVLIVVDGVTRRPVRSRLGVLLWDPVRGAARPGRLIRNLSGHVVLVNESPDQDLTFRIDPADAGYRGPLFVTFNPARDGVSRVVALEPRPDRAFDDGTTLVRGSVVRSAGGGTPTHPLPVAGLTVTARPRTGSAGHQFPATTDERGVFALAVGLKLAATAEGPAPVPTLLRLEKPGLPVREFTLALDEGRTHILAEPVDLDRDDPPRFTPSGTTGSRRSTRS
;
A
#
# COMPACT_ATOMS: atom_id res chain seq x y z
N MET A 1 -14.96 -48.54 -11.91
CA MET A 1 -14.58 -47.33 -12.68
C MET A 1 -13.25 -46.82 -12.16
N THR A 2 -12.15 -47.18 -12.80
CA THR A 2 -10.79 -46.80 -12.39
C THR A 2 -10.46 -45.47 -13.05
N ARG A 3 -10.38 -44.37 -12.27
CA ARG A 3 -9.93 -43.07 -12.78
C ARG A 3 -8.52 -43.24 -13.36
N ARG A 4 -8.40 -43.10 -14.67
CA ARG A 4 -7.12 -43.06 -15.38
C ARG A 4 -6.34 -41.88 -14.81
N ARG A 5 -5.27 -42.15 -14.05
CA ARG A 5 -4.29 -41.11 -13.67
C ARG A 5 -3.73 -40.55 -14.98
N ILE A 6 -3.99 -39.26 -15.23
CA ILE A 6 -3.38 -38.56 -16.36
C ILE A 6 -1.87 -38.61 -16.09
N ALA A 7 -1.13 -39.30 -16.97
CA ALA A 7 0.31 -39.42 -16.85
C ALA A 7 0.93 -38.03 -17.02
N PHE A 8 1.81 -37.67 -16.08
CA PHE A 8 2.59 -36.44 -16.13
C PHE A 8 3.54 -36.49 -17.33
N GLU A 9 3.23 -35.76 -18.41
CA GLU A 9 4.13 -35.57 -19.53
C GLU A 9 4.91 -34.26 -19.31
N GLN A 10 6.16 -34.40 -18.85
CA GLN A 10 7.08 -33.32 -18.45
C GLN A 10 7.36 -32.29 -19.57
N VAL A 11 7.01 -32.61 -20.82
CA VAL A 11 7.22 -31.75 -22.01
C VAL A 11 5.91 -31.12 -22.51
N ARG A 12 4.75 -31.57 -22.02
CA ARG A 12 3.43 -31.09 -22.49
C ARG A 12 2.58 -30.42 -21.41
N THR A 13 2.96 -30.57 -20.14
CA THR A 13 2.19 -30.04 -19.02
C THR A 13 2.98 -28.93 -18.34
N ASP A 14 2.43 -27.71 -18.35
CA ASP A 14 2.97 -26.63 -17.55
C ASP A 14 2.66 -26.87 -16.07
N VAL A 15 3.71 -26.98 -15.26
CA VAL A 15 3.62 -27.08 -13.81
C VAL A 15 3.93 -25.74 -13.19
N VAL A 16 3.04 -25.26 -12.35
CA VAL A 16 3.29 -24.06 -11.54
C VAL A 16 4.37 -24.39 -10.52
N ALA A 17 5.53 -23.75 -10.66
CA ALA A 17 6.63 -23.85 -9.71
C ALA A 17 6.50 -22.81 -8.60
N ALA A 18 6.11 -21.58 -8.95
CA ALA A 18 5.97 -20.49 -8.01
C ALA A 18 4.95 -19.44 -8.48
N VAL A 19 4.32 -18.75 -7.54
CA VAL A 19 3.37 -17.66 -7.80
C VAL A 19 3.73 -16.44 -6.96
N LEU A 20 4.00 -15.31 -7.61
CA LEU A 20 4.13 -14.01 -6.96
C LEU A 20 2.80 -13.25 -7.05
N ILE A 21 2.30 -12.86 -5.89
CA ILE A 21 1.12 -12.00 -5.73
C ILE A 21 1.63 -10.63 -5.29
N VAL A 22 1.90 -9.77 -6.28
CA VAL A 22 2.41 -8.42 -6.04
C VAL A 22 1.24 -7.50 -5.75
N VAL A 23 1.25 -6.91 -4.56
CA VAL A 23 0.17 -6.04 -4.07
C VAL A 23 0.71 -4.69 -3.68
N ASP A 24 -0.14 -3.67 -3.77
CA ASP A 24 0.10 -2.41 -3.09
C ASP A 24 0.13 -2.66 -1.57
N GLY A 25 1.20 -2.24 -0.89
CA GLY A 25 1.41 -2.51 0.53
C GLY A 25 0.44 -1.78 1.46
N VAL A 26 -0.19 -0.72 0.96
CA VAL A 26 -1.16 0.10 1.70
C VAL A 26 -2.57 -0.47 1.53
N THR A 27 -3.01 -0.70 0.29
CA THR A 27 -4.39 -1.10 -0.04
C THR A 27 -4.59 -2.60 -0.13
N ARG A 28 -3.49 -3.38 -0.18
CA ARG A 28 -3.48 -4.83 -0.42
C ARG A 28 -4.13 -5.26 -1.73
N ARG A 29 -4.33 -4.33 -2.67
CA ARG A 29 -4.85 -4.63 -4.02
C ARG A 29 -3.75 -5.19 -4.92
N PRO A 30 -4.05 -6.15 -5.81
CA PRO A 30 -3.09 -6.63 -6.80
C PRO A 30 -2.64 -5.53 -7.75
N VAL A 31 -1.34 -5.44 -7.98
CA VAL A 31 -0.75 -4.55 -8.99
C VAL A 31 -0.74 -5.29 -10.32
N ARG A 32 -1.63 -4.89 -11.24
CA ARG A 32 -1.97 -5.71 -12.41
C ARG A 32 -1.07 -5.50 -13.62
N SER A 33 -0.41 -4.37 -13.75
CA SER A 33 0.34 -3.99 -14.96
C SER A 33 1.60 -3.17 -14.64
N ARG A 34 2.45 -2.95 -15.66
CA ARG A 34 3.67 -2.12 -15.59
C ARG A 34 4.69 -2.54 -14.52
N LEU A 35 4.70 -3.83 -14.20
CA LEU A 35 5.67 -4.47 -13.33
C LEU A 35 6.63 -5.31 -14.16
N GLY A 36 7.92 -4.95 -14.16
CA GLY A 36 8.97 -5.83 -14.64
C GLY A 36 9.25 -6.91 -13.60
N VAL A 37 9.14 -8.18 -13.96
CA VAL A 37 9.49 -9.29 -13.06
C VAL A 37 10.38 -10.26 -13.82
N LEU A 38 11.53 -10.56 -13.24
CA LEU A 38 12.54 -11.45 -13.81
C LEU A 38 12.94 -12.48 -12.76
N LEU A 39 13.17 -13.70 -13.21
CA LEU A 39 13.91 -14.69 -12.44
C LEU A 39 15.37 -14.25 -12.43
N TRP A 40 15.97 -14.19 -11.25
CA TRP A 40 17.28 -13.59 -11.04
C TRP A 40 18.27 -14.61 -10.49
N ASP A 41 19.47 -14.61 -11.05
CA ASP A 41 20.61 -15.32 -10.50
C ASP A 41 21.41 -14.35 -9.61
N PRO A 42 21.31 -14.47 -8.28
CA PRO A 42 22.01 -13.55 -7.37
C PRO A 42 23.53 -13.73 -7.41
N VAL A 43 24.03 -14.90 -7.82
CA VAL A 43 25.46 -15.20 -7.91
C VAL A 43 26.05 -14.52 -9.13
N ARG A 44 25.35 -14.59 -10.27
CA ARG A 44 25.78 -13.95 -11.53
C ARG A 44 25.38 -12.49 -11.65
N GLY A 45 24.50 -12.00 -10.77
CA GLY A 45 23.96 -10.64 -10.85
C GLY A 45 23.23 -10.38 -12.17
N ALA A 46 22.53 -11.39 -12.70
CA ALA A 46 21.90 -11.33 -14.01
C ALA A 46 20.52 -12.01 -14.04
N ALA A 47 19.72 -11.63 -15.03
CA ALA A 47 18.45 -12.32 -15.29
C ALA A 47 18.73 -13.75 -15.77
N ARG A 48 18.01 -14.71 -15.21
CA ARG A 48 18.03 -16.11 -15.64
C ARG A 48 16.89 -16.34 -16.64
N PRO A 49 17.09 -17.13 -17.70
CA PRO A 49 15.97 -17.60 -18.51
C PRO A 49 14.99 -18.37 -17.62
N GLY A 50 13.70 -18.08 -17.79
CA GLY A 50 12.62 -18.72 -17.06
C GLY A 50 11.30 -18.34 -17.69
N ARG A 51 10.29 -19.20 -17.56
CA ARG A 51 8.96 -18.94 -18.14
C ARG A 51 8.04 -18.32 -17.10
N LEU A 52 8.02 -16.99 -17.10
CA LEU A 52 7.11 -16.19 -16.28
C LEU A 52 5.86 -15.83 -17.10
N ILE A 53 4.69 -16.12 -16.53
CA ILE A 53 3.39 -15.85 -17.13
C ILE A 53 2.64 -14.92 -16.19
N ARG A 54 1.93 -13.93 -16.74
CA ARG A 54 1.02 -13.09 -15.94
C ARG A 54 -0.42 -13.51 -16.20
N ASN A 55 -1.20 -13.75 -15.15
CA ASN A 55 -2.62 -14.03 -15.28
C ASN A 55 -3.46 -12.73 -15.29
N LEU A 56 -4.77 -12.83 -15.56
CA LEU A 56 -5.69 -11.69 -15.60
C LEU A 56 -5.83 -10.96 -14.25
N SER A 57 -5.56 -11.64 -13.14
CA SER A 57 -5.55 -11.06 -11.79
C SER A 57 -4.26 -10.29 -11.48
N GLY A 58 -3.27 -10.34 -12.38
CA GLY A 58 -1.98 -9.68 -12.21
C GLY A 58 -0.91 -10.52 -11.50
N HIS A 59 -1.22 -11.77 -11.10
CA HIS A 59 -0.24 -12.67 -10.49
C HIS A 59 0.81 -13.07 -11.51
N VAL A 60 2.05 -13.17 -11.05
CA VAL A 60 3.16 -13.66 -11.87
C VAL A 60 3.42 -15.11 -11.50
N VAL A 61 3.38 -15.99 -12.49
CA VAL A 61 3.46 -17.43 -12.34
C VAL A 61 4.72 -17.92 -13.03
N LEU A 62 5.62 -18.53 -12.28
CA LEU A 62 6.76 -19.25 -12.83
C LEU A 62 6.37 -20.70 -13.07
N VAL A 63 6.66 -21.20 -14.26
CA VAL A 63 6.36 -22.59 -14.63
C VAL A 63 7.61 -23.39 -14.97
N ASN A 64 7.55 -24.70 -14.74
CA ASN A 64 8.53 -25.70 -15.14
C ASN A 64 9.94 -25.48 -14.54
N GLU A 65 10.00 -24.91 -13.35
CA GLU A 65 11.21 -24.78 -12.53
C GLU A 65 11.17 -25.76 -11.36
N SER A 66 12.33 -26.15 -10.85
CA SER A 66 12.38 -27.00 -9.65
C SER A 66 11.78 -26.23 -8.45
N PRO A 67 10.79 -26.80 -7.74
CA PRO A 67 10.22 -26.16 -6.55
C PRO A 67 11.10 -26.31 -5.30
N ASP A 68 12.10 -27.20 -5.33
CA ASP A 68 12.96 -27.52 -4.18
C ASP A 68 14.19 -26.61 -4.05
N GLN A 69 14.32 -25.59 -4.91
CA GLN A 69 15.42 -24.61 -4.87
C GLN A 69 14.95 -23.24 -4.37
N ASP A 70 15.88 -22.45 -3.81
CA ASP A 70 15.63 -21.04 -3.57
C ASP A 70 15.52 -20.29 -4.91
N LEU A 71 14.38 -19.65 -5.14
CA LEU A 71 14.11 -18.86 -6.34
C LEU A 71 14.15 -17.37 -6.00
N THR A 72 15.05 -16.63 -6.62
CA THR A 72 15.15 -15.16 -6.46
C THR A 72 14.46 -14.46 -7.62
N PHE A 73 13.57 -13.52 -7.32
CA PHE A 73 12.89 -12.69 -8.30
C PHE A 73 13.33 -11.24 -8.15
N ARG A 74 13.75 -10.61 -9.25
CA ARG A 74 13.92 -9.17 -9.33
C ARG A 74 12.61 -8.54 -9.80
N ILE A 75 12.02 -7.71 -8.96
CA ILE A 75 10.78 -6.98 -9.23
C ILE A 75 11.15 -5.51 -9.43
N ASP A 76 10.86 -4.98 -10.61
CA ASP A 76 11.04 -3.58 -10.97
C ASP A 76 9.67 -2.92 -11.14
N PRO A 77 9.20 -2.19 -10.12
CA PRO A 77 7.87 -1.62 -10.13
C PRO A 77 7.87 -0.11 -10.43
N ALA A 78 8.98 0.43 -10.94
CA ALA A 78 9.13 1.88 -11.14
C ALA A 78 8.05 2.45 -12.08
N ASP A 79 7.79 1.78 -13.20
CA ASP A 79 6.74 2.17 -14.17
C ASP A 79 5.31 2.00 -13.60
N ALA A 80 5.15 1.06 -12.66
CA ALA A 80 3.93 0.89 -11.87
C ALA A 80 3.83 1.91 -10.71
N GLY A 81 4.89 2.68 -10.43
CA GLY A 81 4.84 3.81 -9.50
C GLY A 81 5.21 3.50 -8.06
N TYR A 82 5.91 2.38 -7.85
CA TYR A 82 6.36 1.96 -6.53
C TYR A 82 7.87 2.11 -6.41
N ARG A 83 8.37 2.04 -5.16
CA ARG A 83 9.81 1.96 -4.89
C ARG A 83 10.37 0.61 -5.35
N GLY A 84 11.60 0.62 -5.85
CA GLY A 84 12.33 -0.56 -6.29
C GLY A 84 13.62 -0.20 -7.01
N PRO A 85 14.36 -1.20 -7.54
CA PRO A 85 13.97 -2.61 -7.62
C PRO A 85 13.98 -3.34 -6.27
N LEU A 86 13.24 -4.44 -6.19
CA LEU A 86 13.16 -5.34 -5.03
C LEU A 86 13.64 -6.73 -5.42
N PHE A 87 14.27 -7.43 -4.48
CA PHE A 87 14.67 -8.84 -4.63
C PHE A 87 13.91 -9.68 -3.62
N VAL A 88 13.21 -10.70 -4.11
CA VAL A 88 12.44 -11.63 -3.27
C VAL A 88 12.95 -13.03 -3.50
N THR A 89 13.42 -13.69 -2.45
CA THR A 89 13.86 -15.09 -2.50
C THR A 89 12.94 -15.94 -1.64
N PHE A 90 12.49 -17.08 -2.18
CA PHE A 90 11.80 -18.12 -1.39
C PHE A 90 11.95 -19.49 -2.05
N ASN A 91 11.75 -20.55 -1.27
CA ASN A 91 11.75 -21.93 -1.73
C ASN A 91 10.29 -22.44 -1.80
N PRO A 92 9.72 -22.69 -2.98
CA PRO A 92 8.31 -23.08 -3.10
C PRO A 92 7.91 -24.35 -2.35
N ALA A 93 8.80 -25.35 -2.27
CA ALA A 93 8.53 -26.61 -1.57
C ALA A 93 8.51 -26.42 -0.04
N ARG A 94 9.37 -25.55 0.49
CA ARG A 94 9.45 -25.26 1.94
C ARG A 94 8.47 -24.18 2.40
N ASP A 95 8.38 -23.10 1.63
CA ASP A 95 7.72 -21.85 2.04
C ASP A 95 6.31 -21.71 1.44
N GLY A 96 5.92 -22.65 0.57
CA GLY A 96 4.67 -22.64 -0.17
C GLY A 96 4.82 -22.06 -1.59
N VAL A 97 3.97 -22.54 -2.50
CA VAL A 97 4.01 -22.19 -3.93
C VAL A 97 3.76 -20.69 -4.16
N SER A 98 3.02 -20.01 -3.29
CA SER A 98 2.67 -18.60 -3.44
C SER A 98 3.37 -17.70 -2.44
N ARG A 99 3.78 -16.51 -2.91
CA ARG A 99 4.39 -15.46 -2.10
C ARG A 99 3.72 -14.12 -2.38
N VAL A 100 3.25 -13.47 -1.32
CA VAL A 100 2.74 -12.10 -1.39
C VAL A 100 3.90 -11.12 -1.25
N VAL A 101 3.98 -10.16 -2.17
CA VAL A 101 4.98 -9.10 -2.16
C VAL A 101 4.28 -7.77 -2.05
N ALA A 102 4.40 -7.11 -0.91
CA ALA A 102 3.85 -5.79 -0.68
C ALA A 102 4.81 -4.72 -1.21
N LEU A 103 4.34 -3.87 -2.13
CA LEU A 103 5.10 -2.76 -2.68
C LEU A 103 4.85 -1.47 -1.91
N GLU A 104 5.88 -0.65 -1.77
CA GLU A 104 5.73 0.70 -1.21
C GLU A 104 5.46 1.71 -2.33
N PRO A 105 4.31 2.40 -2.35
CA PRO A 105 4.03 3.44 -3.34
C PRO A 105 5.04 4.58 -3.25
N ARG A 106 5.42 5.16 -4.39
CA ARG A 106 6.21 6.39 -4.36
C ARG A 106 5.35 7.55 -3.84
N PRO A 107 5.93 8.49 -3.06
CA PRO A 107 5.17 9.59 -2.47
C PRO A 107 4.62 10.58 -3.49
N ASP A 108 5.19 10.64 -4.69
CA ASP A 108 4.87 11.58 -5.77
C ASP A 108 3.80 11.05 -6.76
N ARG A 109 3.37 9.79 -6.64
CA ARG A 109 2.34 9.22 -7.51
C ARG A 109 0.99 9.14 -6.79
N ALA A 110 -0.08 9.48 -7.52
CA ALA A 110 -1.44 9.20 -7.08
C ALA A 110 -1.66 7.68 -6.97
N PHE A 111 -2.41 7.25 -5.96
CA PHE A 111 -2.85 5.85 -5.87
C PHE A 111 -3.76 5.54 -7.07
N ASP A 112 -3.69 4.32 -7.60
CA ASP A 112 -4.66 3.87 -8.61
C ASP A 112 -6.07 3.79 -7.99
N ASP A 113 -7.04 4.41 -8.67
CA ASP A 113 -8.49 4.39 -8.46
C ASP A 113 -8.99 4.44 -7.00
N GLY A 114 -9.23 5.67 -6.55
CA GLY A 114 -10.11 5.98 -5.41
C GLY A 114 -9.51 5.78 -4.02
N THR A 115 -8.21 5.47 -3.89
CA THR A 115 -7.59 5.37 -2.55
C THR A 115 -6.87 6.65 -2.20
N THR A 116 -7.26 7.26 -1.09
CA THR A 116 -6.59 8.41 -0.49
C THR A 116 -5.83 7.95 0.75
N LEU A 117 -4.59 8.42 0.92
CA LEU A 117 -3.81 8.11 2.11
C LEU A 117 -3.80 9.30 3.07
N VAL A 118 -4.08 9.06 4.35
CA VAL A 118 -3.91 10.04 5.43
C VAL A 118 -2.79 9.59 6.34
N ARG A 119 -1.77 10.43 6.56
CA ARG A 119 -0.66 10.18 7.47
C ARG A 119 -0.66 11.19 8.61
N GLY A 120 -0.28 10.73 9.79
CA GLY A 120 -0.13 11.59 10.95
C GLY A 120 0.51 10.86 12.13
N SER A 121 0.64 11.57 13.24
CA SER A 121 1.06 11.01 14.52
C SER A 121 0.06 11.37 15.62
N VAL A 122 0.03 10.55 16.67
CA VAL A 122 -0.89 10.70 17.80
C VAL A 122 -0.08 10.73 19.09
N VAL A 123 -0.38 11.70 19.94
CA VAL A 123 0.33 11.94 21.20
C VAL A 123 -0.62 12.21 22.36
N ARG A 124 -0.08 12.26 23.58
CA ARG A 124 -0.75 12.72 24.80
C ARG A 124 0.11 13.74 25.53
N SER A 125 -0.45 14.90 25.84
CA SER A 125 0.22 15.91 26.66
C SER A 125 0.04 15.68 28.17
N ALA A 126 -1.01 15.00 28.62
CA ALA A 126 -1.33 14.82 30.04
C ALA A 126 -0.81 13.48 30.64
N GLY A 127 0.13 12.80 29.97
CA GLY A 127 0.35 11.36 30.16
C GLY A 127 1.63 10.86 30.85
N GLY A 128 2.58 11.71 31.28
CA GLY A 128 3.73 11.23 32.10
C GLY A 128 5.15 11.49 31.60
N GLY A 129 5.41 12.65 31.00
CA GLY A 129 6.73 13.26 30.93
C GLY A 129 6.59 14.72 31.37
N THR A 130 7.69 15.37 31.76
CA THR A 130 7.69 16.83 31.96
C THR A 130 6.90 17.52 30.83
N PRO A 131 6.06 18.54 31.14
CA PRO A 131 5.07 19.14 30.22
C PRO A 131 5.63 19.73 28.92
N THR A 132 6.93 19.59 28.66
CA THR A 132 7.66 20.02 27.47
C THR A 132 7.68 19.00 26.33
N HIS A 133 7.39 17.70 26.57
CA HIS A 133 7.41 16.68 25.51
C HIS A 133 6.17 15.77 25.53
N PRO A 134 5.27 15.89 24.54
CA PRO A 134 4.09 15.02 24.45
C PRO A 134 4.50 13.57 24.14
N LEU A 135 3.79 12.61 24.74
CA LEU A 135 4.11 11.18 24.65
C LEU A 135 3.40 10.52 23.46
N PRO A 136 4.10 9.74 22.61
CA PRO A 136 3.48 9.04 21.50
C PRO A 136 2.51 7.94 21.97
N VAL A 137 1.42 7.73 21.23
CA VAL A 137 0.41 6.71 21.53
C VAL A 137 0.50 5.55 20.56
N ALA A 138 1.11 4.44 20.99
CA ALA A 138 1.19 3.21 20.21
C ALA A 138 -0.09 2.35 20.31
N GLY A 139 -0.38 1.56 19.27
CA GLY A 139 -1.47 0.59 19.28
C GLY A 139 -2.88 1.20 19.28
N LEU A 140 -3.02 2.44 18.82
CA LEU A 140 -4.30 3.13 18.71
C LEU A 140 -4.91 2.90 17.33
N THR A 141 -6.20 2.57 17.28
CA THR A 141 -6.94 2.34 16.04
C THR A 141 -7.41 3.67 15.47
N VAL A 142 -7.11 3.89 14.19
CA VAL A 142 -7.56 5.02 13.40
C VAL A 142 -8.51 4.50 12.32
N THR A 143 -9.70 5.06 12.26
CA THR A 143 -10.71 4.72 11.25
C THR A 143 -11.18 5.97 10.51
N ALA A 144 -11.63 5.80 9.27
CA ALA A 144 -12.24 6.87 8.48
C ALA A 144 -13.66 6.49 8.08
N ARG A 145 -14.55 7.48 8.12
CA ARG A 145 -15.93 7.39 7.63
C ARG A 145 -16.18 8.57 6.67
N PRO A 146 -16.00 8.35 5.35
CA PRO A 146 -16.39 9.34 4.36
C PRO A 146 -17.89 9.63 4.42
N ARG A 147 -18.32 10.80 3.94
CA ARG A 147 -19.74 11.11 3.78
C ARG A 147 -20.48 9.98 3.05
N THR A 148 -21.72 9.70 3.47
CA THR A 148 -22.58 8.68 2.86
C THR A 148 -22.64 8.82 1.35
N GLY A 149 -22.45 7.71 0.62
CA GLY A 149 -22.41 7.68 -0.85
C GLY A 149 -21.02 7.86 -1.46
N SER A 150 -20.04 8.37 -0.70
CA SER A 150 -18.65 8.56 -1.15
C SER A 150 -17.67 7.53 -0.58
N ALA A 151 -18.16 6.55 0.20
CA ALA A 151 -17.32 5.55 0.83
C ALA A 151 -16.93 4.43 -0.14
N GLY A 152 -15.62 4.24 -0.30
CA GLY A 152 -15.01 3.00 -0.80
C GLY A 152 -14.64 2.05 0.34
N HIS A 153 -13.77 1.08 0.03
CA HIS A 153 -13.21 0.19 1.05
C HIS A 153 -12.41 0.99 2.09
N GLN A 154 -12.64 0.71 3.36
CA GLN A 154 -11.92 1.32 4.47
C GLN A 154 -10.94 0.31 5.07
N PHE A 155 -9.72 0.76 5.36
CA PHE A 155 -8.72 -0.05 6.02
C PHE A 155 -8.32 0.66 7.32
N PRO A 156 -8.75 0.17 8.49
CA PRO A 156 -8.31 0.76 9.76
C PRO A 156 -6.79 0.68 9.86
N ALA A 157 -6.18 1.73 10.40
CA ALA A 157 -4.75 1.76 10.69
C ALA A 157 -4.54 1.63 12.21
N THR A 158 -3.38 1.11 12.59
CA THR A 158 -2.95 1.09 13.99
C THR A 158 -1.66 1.88 14.10
N THR A 159 -1.54 2.74 15.12
CA THR A 159 -0.32 3.52 15.35
C THR A 159 0.85 2.63 15.77
N ASP A 160 2.05 2.93 15.27
CA ASP A 160 3.30 2.27 15.66
C ASP A 160 3.83 2.76 17.02
N GLU A 161 4.99 2.26 17.46
CA GLU A 161 5.63 2.66 18.73
C GLU A 161 5.94 4.15 18.83
N ARG A 162 6.03 4.85 17.69
CA ARG A 162 6.26 6.31 17.60
C ARG A 162 4.94 7.08 17.54
N GLY A 163 3.80 6.40 17.65
CA GLY A 163 2.48 6.99 17.52
C GLY A 163 2.10 7.34 16.07
N VAL A 164 2.86 6.87 15.08
CA VAL A 164 2.65 7.20 13.66
C VAL A 164 1.64 6.24 13.03
N PHE A 165 0.75 6.77 12.20
CA PHE A 165 -0.17 5.97 11.40
C PHE A 165 -0.16 6.37 9.91
N ALA A 166 -0.58 5.42 9.08
CA ALA A 166 -0.86 5.62 7.66
C ALA A 166 -2.20 4.94 7.35
N LEU A 167 -3.25 5.74 7.17
CA LEU A 167 -4.62 5.29 6.97
C LEU A 167 -4.99 5.35 5.49
N ALA A 168 -5.36 4.21 4.92
CA ALA A 168 -5.87 4.13 3.56
C ALA A 168 -7.40 4.27 3.57
N VAL A 169 -7.89 5.31 2.89
CA VAL A 169 -9.31 5.67 2.80
C VAL A 169 -9.75 5.48 1.36
N GLY A 170 -10.66 4.54 1.11
CA GLY A 170 -11.35 4.48 -0.16
C GLY A 170 -12.38 5.61 -0.26
N LEU A 171 -12.20 6.49 -1.23
CA LEU A 171 -13.18 7.49 -1.65
C LEU A 171 -13.74 7.07 -3.01
N LYS A 172 -15.02 7.34 -3.23
CA LYS A 172 -15.67 7.27 -4.52
C LYS A 172 -16.21 8.65 -4.82
N LEU A 173 -15.66 9.29 -5.85
CA LEU A 173 -16.22 10.55 -6.32
C LEU A 173 -17.32 10.30 -7.34
N ALA A 174 -18.41 11.07 -7.18
CA ALA A 174 -19.33 11.28 -8.28
C ALA A 174 -18.63 12.23 -9.26
N ALA A 175 -18.56 11.84 -10.54
CA ALA A 175 -18.04 12.72 -11.58
C ALA A 175 -18.91 13.99 -11.66
N THR A 176 -18.36 15.12 -11.24
CA THR A 176 -18.97 16.44 -11.40
C THR A 176 -18.33 17.16 -12.58
N ALA A 177 -19.05 18.09 -13.20
CA ALA A 177 -18.57 18.87 -14.34
C ALA A 177 -17.36 19.77 -14.02
N GLU A 178 -17.11 20.06 -12.73
CA GLU A 178 -16.05 20.96 -12.25
C GLU A 178 -14.80 20.23 -11.74
N GLY A 179 -14.76 18.89 -11.86
CA GLY A 179 -13.67 18.07 -11.34
C GLY A 179 -13.88 17.63 -9.87
N PRO A 180 -12.99 16.76 -9.36
CA PRO A 180 -13.17 16.10 -8.08
C PRO A 180 -13.14 17.09 -6.90
N ALA A 181 -14.28 17.27 -6.21
CA ALA A 181 -14.35 18.07 -4.99
C ALA A 181 -13.81 17.28 -3.77
N PRO A 182 -13.19 17.94 -2.77
CA PRO A 182 -12.78 17.29 -1.54
C PRO A 182 -13.95 16.62 -0.81
N VAL A 183 -13.75 15.40 -0.31
CA VAL A 183 -14.77 14.63 0.43
C VAL A 183 -14.61 14.85 1.93
N PRO A 184 -15.62 15.40 2.62
CA PRO A 184 -15.65 15.43 4.07
C PRO A 184 -15.61 14.01 4.64
N THR A 185 -14.58 13.72 5.44
CA THR A 185 -14.32 12.41 6.02
C THR A 185 -14.10 12.53 7.51
N LEU A 186 -14.93 11.85 8.31
CA LEU A 186 -14.77 11.77 9.76
C LEU A 186 -13.66 10.77 10.09
N LEU A 187 -12.58 11.24 10.72
CA LEU A 187 -11.57 10.37 11.32
C LEU A 187 -11.92 10.15 12.79
N ARG A 188 -11.84 8.89 13.23
CA ARG A 188 -12.06 8.48 14.62
C ARG A 188 -10.83 7.73 15.11
N LEU A 189 -10.30 8.19 16.24
CA LEU A 189 -9.14 7.65 16.93
C LEU A 189 -9.61 7.03 18.25
N GLU A 190 -9.34 5.74 18.44
CA GLU A 190 -9.78 5.03 19.64
C GLU A 190 -8.78 3.96 20.10
N LYS A 191 -8.64 3.88 21.43
CA LYS A 191 -7.94 2.80 22.12
C LYS A 191 -8.62 2.59 23.47
N PRO A 192 -8.92 1.36 23.90
CA PRO A 192 -9.50 1.11 25.21
C PRO A 192 -8.67 1.75 26.33
N GLY A 193 -9.35 2.44 27.25
CA GLY A 193 -8.71 3.14 28.37
C GLY A 193 -8.13 4.52 28.05
N LEU A 194 -8.27 5.02 26.81
CA LEU A 194 -7.89 6.38 26.42
C LEU A 194 -9.11 7.18 25.94
N PRO A 195 -9.04 8.53 25.95
CA PRO A 195 -10.06 9.37 25.32
C PRO A 195 -10.25 9.02 23.85
N VAL A 196 -11.51 9.02 23.40
CA VAL A 196 -11.86 8.89 21.97
C VAL A 196 -11.81 10.27 21.34
N ARG A 197 -11.21 10.38 20.16
CA ARG A 197 -11.11 11.64 19.43
C ARG A 197 -11.69 11.52 18.03
N GLU A 198 -12.51 12.49 17.64
CA GLU A 198 -13.15 12.55 16.33
C GLU A 198 -13.01 13.94 15.70
N PHE A 199 -12.71 13.99 14.41
CA PHE A 199 -12.67 15.25 13.65
C PHE A 199 -12.89 14.99 12.16
N THR A 200 -13.41 15.98 11.46
CA THR A 200 -13.67 15.89 10.02
C THR A 200 -12.57 16.58 9.22
N LEU A 201 -12.05 15.89 8.21
CA LEU A 201 -11.07 16.42 7.26
C LEU A 201 -11.63 16.38 5.84
N ALA A 202 -11.28 17.37 5.03
CA ALA A 202 -11.59 17.40 3.61
C ALA A 202 -10.50 16.63 2.83
N LEU A 203 -10.86 15.50 2.22
CA LEU A 203 -9.91 14.62 1.55
C LEU A 203 -10.10 14.65 0.03
N ASP A 204 -9.02 14.96 -0.68
CA ASP A 204 -8.94 14.78 -2.13
C ASP A 204 -8.73 13.29 -2.48
N GLU A 205 -9.50 12.79 -3.45
CA GLU A 205 -9.38 11.42 -3.97
C GLU A 205 -8.00 11.17 -4.59
N GLY A 206 -7.40 10.00 -4.32
CA GLY A 206 -6.15 9.58 -4.95
C GLY A 206 -4.90 10.30 -4.42
N ARG A 207 -5.05 11.17 -3.41
CA ARG A 207 -3.95 11.98 -2.86
C ARG A 207 -3.40 11.42 -1.55
N THR A 208 -2.19 11.87 -1.21
CA THR A 208 -1.64 11.73 0.15
C THR A 208 -1.87 13.03 0.90
N HIS A 209 -2.48 12.93 2.07
CA HIS A 209 -2.67 14.03 3.01
C HIS A 209 -1.85 13.76 4.27
N ILE A 210 -1.06 14.74 4.70
CA ILE A 210 -0.17 14.62 5.87
C ILE A 210 -0.61 15.65 6.89
N LEU A 211 -0.94 15.22 8.11
CA LEU A 211 -1.23 16.13 9.21
C LEU A 211 0.03 16.93 9.56
N ALA A 212 -0.10 18.25 9.63
CA ALA A 212 1.00 19.17 9.91
C ALA A 212 1.52 19.04 11.34
N GLU A 213 0.66 18.65 12.26
CA GLU A 213 0.95 18.54 13.69
C GLU A 213 0.42 17.22 14.24
N PRO A 214 1.03 16.69 15.32
CA PRO A 214 0.52 15.53 16.03
C PRO A 214 -0.88 15.78 16.60
N VAL A 215 -1.74 14.76 16.53
CA VAL A 215 -3.06 14.75 17.16
C VAL A 215 -2.89 14.45 18.64
N ASP A 216 -3.03 15.46 19.50
CA ASP A 216 -3.02 15.30 20.96
C ASP A 216 -4.37 14.80 21.48
N LEU A 217 -4.45 13.60 22.07
CA LEU A 217 -5.73 13.07 22.57
C LEU A 217 -6.30 13.84 23.76
N ASP A 218 -5.48 14.67 24.43
CA ASP A 218 -5.90 15.43 25.60
C ASP A 218 -6.34 16.87 25.23
N ARG A 219 -6.33 17.24 23.94
CA ARG A 219 -6.76 18.55 23.42
C ARG A 219 -7.80 18.41 22.32
N ASP A 220 -8.62 19.43 22.14
CA ASP A 220 -9.68 19.46 21.11
C ASP A 220 -9.31 20.21 19.82
N ASP A 221 -8.06 20.68 19.68
CA ASP A 221 -7.62 21.46 18.52
C ASP A 221 -7.69 20.66 17.19
N PRO A 222 -8.51 21.05 16.20
CA PRO A 222 -8.65 20.29 14.97
C PRO A 222 -7.33 20.26 14.18
N PRO A 223 -6.84 19.08 13.77
CA PRO A 223 -5.59 18.98 13.04
C PRO A 223 -5.74 19.54 11.62
N ARG A 224 -4.64 20.06 11.07
CA ARG A 224 -4.59 20.62 9.71
C ARG A 224 -3.63 19.83 8.85
N PHE A 225 -3.82 19.86 7.54
CA PHE A 225 -2.84 19.29 6.61
C PHE A 225 -1.66 20.24 6.38
N THR A 226 -0.50 19.67 6.10
CA THR A 226 0.64 20.43 5.56
C THR A 226 0.21 21.09 4.25
N PRO A 227 0.49 22.39 4.02
CA PRO A 227 0.19 23.03 2.75
C PRO A 227 0.90 22.30 1.61
N SER A 228 0.14 21.86 0.61
CA SER A 228 0.69 21.31 -0.63
C SER A 228 1.55 22.39 -1.29
N GLY A 229 2.87 22.19 -1.35
CA GLY A 229 3.76 23.13 -2.02
C GLY A 229 3.35 23.30 -3.49
N THR A 230 2.90 24.50 -3.85
CA THR A 230 2.67 24.91 -5.23
C THR A 230 3.99 24.78 -5.99
N THR A 231 4.18 23.70 -6.74
CA THR A 231 5.29 23.64 -7.70
C THR A 231 4.93 24.58 -8.83
N GLY A 232 5.55 25.76 -8.81
CA GLY A 232 5.25 26.87 -9.69
C GLY A 232 5.32 26.49 -11.16
N SER A 233 4.21 26.73 -11.86
CA SER A 233 4.22 26.98 -13.30
C SER A 233 5.00 28.27 -13.56
N ARG A 234 6.32 28.16 -13.66
CA ARG A 234 7.12 29.18 -14.37
C ARG A 234 6.96 28.90 -15.86
N ARG A 235 5.89 29.47 -16.41
CA ARG A 235 5.76 29.73 -17.85
C ARG A 235 6.86 30.73 -18.22
N SER A 236 8.04 30.22 -18.58
CA SER A 236 9.07 31.01 -19.23
C SER A 236 8.67 31.20 -20.68
N THR A 237 7.84 32.20 -20.94
CA THR A 237 7.86 32.88 -22.23
C THR A 237 9.05 33.82 -22.23
N ARG A 238 10.08 33.52 -23.02
CA ARG A 238 10.90 34.56 -23.62
C ARG A 238 11.15 34.24 -25.09
N SER A 239 10.88 35.30 -25.84
CA SER A 239 11.05 35.57 -27.25
C SER A 239 12.45 35.26 -27.77
#